data_AF-A1RVG2-F1
#
_entry.id   AF-A1RVG2-F1
#
_cell.length_a   1.000
_cell.length_b   1.000
_cell.length_c   1.000
_cell.angle_alpha   90.00
_cell.angle_beta   90.00
_cell.angle_gamma   90.00
#
_symmetry.space_group_name_H-M   'P 1'
#
loop_
_entity.id
_entity.type
_entity.pdbx_description
1 polymer ?
#
loop_
_entity_poly.entity_id
_entity_poly.type
_entity_poly.pdbx_seq_one_letter_code
_entity_poly.pdbx_strand_id
1 'polypeptide(L)'
;MCYMRKHWKCVICGNDIIEGQLFTFYSKGPVHWECWEREIAPKIYRDVDLAVLLRLDHYIHEDIVSLKELEQIAQNEETKKEILEIRRQLEATAAKLTNKIATVV
;
A
#
# COMPACT_ATOMS: atom_id res chain seq x y z
N MET A 1 -5.11 18.71 17.69
CA MET A 1 -4.91 17.37 18.26
C MET A 1 -3.78 16.70 17.50
N CYS A 2 -2.67 16.33 18.13
CA CYS A 2 -1.62 15.54 17.46
C CYS A 2 -2.17 14.14 17.16
N TYR A 3 -2.37 13.83 15.89
CA TYR A 3 -2.77 12.50 15.45
C TYR A 3 -1.55 11.59 15.57
N MET A 4 -1.59 10.64 16.52
CA MET A 4 -0.51 9.67 16.69
C MET A 4 -0.58 8.68 15.53
N ARG A 5 0.28 8.89 14.52
CA ARG A 5 0.39 8.01 13.35
C ARG A 5 0.77 6.60 13.82
N LYS A 6 0.27 5.57 13.14
CA LYS A 6 0.72 4.20 13.41
C LYS A 6 2.14 4.00 12.90
N HIS A 7 2.87 3.11 13.58
CA HIS A 7 4.25 2.76 13.25
C HIS A 7 4.36 1.23 13.12
N TRP A 8 5.14 0.79 12.14
CA TRP A 8 5.50 -0.61 11.93
C TRP A 8 7.00 -0.73 11.65
N LYS A 9 7.55 -1.94 11.79
CA LYS A 9 8.93 -2.26 11.37
C LYS A 9 8.89 -3.01 10.06
N CYS A 10 9.60 -2.51 9.05
CA CYS A 10 9.73 -3.22 7.77
C CYS A 10 10.44 -4.55 7.97
N VAL A 11 9.83 -5.63 7.53
CA VAL A 11 10.39 -6.99 7.68
C VAL A 11 11.60 -7.27 6.78
N ILE A 12 11.89 -6.41 5.79
CA ILE A 12 13.03 -6.54 4.88
C ILE A 12 14.22 -5.69 5.35
N CYS A 13 14.02 -4.38 5.56
CA CYS A 13 15.13 -3.48 5.89
C CYS A 13 15.27 -3.14 7.38
N GLY A 14 14.29 -3.51 8.21
CA GLY A 14 14.28 -3.24 9.67
C GLY A 14 13.98 -1.80 10.07
N ASN A 15 13.86 -0.87 9.11
CA ASN A 15 13.52 0.53 9.37
C ASN A 15 12.04 0.72 9.69
N ASP A 16 11.71 1.88 10.26
CA ASP A 16 10.32 2.24 10.57
C ASP A 16 9.51 2.55 9.30
N ILE A 17 8.28 2.06 9.29
CA ILE A 17 7.21 2.46 8.40
C ILE A 17 6.26 3.33 9.22
N ILE A 18 6.05 4.55 8.77
CA ILE A 18 5.15 5.52 9.38
C ILE A 18 3.87 5.57 8.55
N GLU A 19 2.71 5.59 9.21
CA GLU A 19 1.43 5.77 8.53
C GLU A 19 1.43 7.00 7.61
N GLY A 20 0.98 6.79 6.37
CA GLY A 20 1.06 7.77 5.28
C GLY A 20 2.27 7.60 4.37
N GLN A 21 3.24 6.75 4.71
CA GLN A 21 4.25 6.28 3.75
C GLN A 21 3.66 5.23 2.81
N LEU A 22 4.37 4.94 1.72
CA LEU A 22 4.01 3.88 0.78
C LEU A 22 4.50 2.53 1.32
N PHE A 23 3.55 1.68 1.72
CA PHE A 23 3.85 0.36 2.29
C PHE A 23 2.69 -0.61 2.04
N THR A 24 2.97 -1.90 2.17
CA THR A 24 1.95 -2.97 2.11
C THR A 24 2.14 -3.99 3.22
N PHE A 25 1.17 -4.89 3.38
CA PHE A 25 1.28 -6.09 4.22
C PHE A 25 1.25 -7.33 3.34
N TYR A 26 2.26 -8.18 3.49
CA TYR A 26 2.28 -9.50 2.86
C TYR A 26 2.44 -10.59 3.93
N SER A 27 2.57 -11.85 3.49
CA SER A 27 2.61 -13.03 4.36
C SER A 27 3.61 -12.95 5.52
N LYS A 28 4.75 -12.24 5.34
CA LYS A 28 5.77 -12.09 6.39
C LYS A 28 5.56 -10.88 7.30
N GLY A 29 4.66 -9.95 6.97
CA GLY A 29 4.36 -8.75 7.76
C GLY A 29 4.40 -7.44 6.96
N PRO A 30 4.49 -6.27 7.65
CA PRO A 30 4.55 -4.96 7.01
C PRO A 30 5.87 -4.70 6.30
N VAL A 31 5.81 -4.07 5.12
CA VAL A 31 6.98 -3.84 4.27
C VAL A 31 6.87 -2.53 3.50
N HIS A 32 7.96 -1.76 3.41
CA HIS A 32 8.02 -0.62 2.49
C HIS A 32 7.80 -1.11 1.08
N TRP A 33 7.03 -0.38 0.28
CA TRP A 33 6.69 -0.85 -1.06
C TRP A 33 7.94 -1.06 -1.92
N GLU A 34 8.92 -0.14 -1.86
CA GLU A 34 10.21 -0.30 -2.56
C GLU A 34 11.01 -1.53 -2.12
N CYS A 35 10.95 -1.89 -0.83
CA CYS A 35 11.65 -3.08 -0.33
C CYS A 35 10.99 -4.35 -0.90
N TRP A 36 9.67 -4.36 -0.98
CA TRP A 36 8.91 -5.45 -1.56
C TRP A 36 9.15 -5.59 -3.07
N GLU A 37 9.16 -4.48 -3.81
CA GLU A 37 9.51 -4.46 -5.23
C GLU A 37 10.89 -5.07 -5.48
N ARG A 38 11.90 -4.71 -4.67
CA ARG A 38 13.25 -5.29 -4.77
C ARG A 38 13.28 -6.78 -4.47
N GLU A 39 12.47 -7.27 -3.53
CA GLU A 39 12.34 -8.71 -3.23
C GLU A 39 11.73 -9.47 -4.41
N ILE A 40 10.77 -8.85 -5.12
CA ILE A 40 10.07 -9.47 -6.26
C ILE A 40 10.83 -9.32 -7.58
N ALA A 41 11.65 -8.28 -7.74
CA ALA A 41 12.35 -7.94 -8.98
C ALA A 41 13.05 -9.12 -9.71
N PRO A 42 13.73 -10.06 -9.03
CA PRO A 42 14.34 -11.22 -9.70
C PRO A 42 13.31 -12.15 -10.39
N LYS A 43 12.06 -12.19 -9.90
CA LYS A 43 10.97 -13.01 -10.43
C LYS A 43 10.28 -12.33 -11.60
N ILE A 44 10.17 -10.99 -11.57
CA ILE A 44 9.56 -10.17 -12.61
C ILE A 44 10.26 -10.32 -13.96
N TYR A 45 11.59 -10.46 -13.96
CA TYR A 45 12.35 -10.57 -15.21
C TYR A 45 11.90 -11.75 -16.10
N ARG A 46 11.20 -12.74 -15.53
CA ARG A 46 10.72 -13.93 -16.22
C ARG A 46 9.21 -13.94 -16.45
N ASP A 47 8.47 -12.94 -15.93
CA ASP A 47 7.02 -12.89 -15.95
C ASP A 47 6.53 -11.43 -16.10
N VAL A 48 6.19 -11.07 -17.33
CA VAL A 48 5.72 -9.72 -17.69
C VAL A 48 4.35 -9.42 -17.06
N ASP A 49 3.48 -10.42 -16.94
CA ASP A 49 2.16 -10.23 -16.34
C ASP A 49 2.29 -9.94 -14.84
N LEU A 50 3.23 -10.61 -14.16
CA LEU A 50 3.57 -10.29 -12.78
C LEU A 50 4.11 -8.87 -12.63
N ALA A 51 4.92 -8.40 -13.58
CA ALA A 51 5.41 -7.01 -13.62
C ALA A 51 4.24 -6.00 -13.67
N VAL A 52 3.27 -6.27 -14.55
CA VAL A 52 2.09 -5.43 -14.73
C VAL A 52 1.23 -5.43 -13.47
N LEU A 53 1.00 -6.60 -12.85
CA LEU A 53 0.24 -6.70 -11.61
C LEU A 53 0.94 -5.98 -10.45
N LEU A 54 2.26 -6.09 -10.33
CA LEU A 54 3.01 -5.35 -9.32
C LEU A 54 2.89 -3.84 -9.54
N ARG A 55 2.96 -3.38 -10.79
CA ARG A 55 2.81 -1.95 -11.08
C ARG A 55 1.40 -1.44 -10.82
N LEU A 56 0.38 -2.25 -11.11
CA LEU A 56 -1.00 -1.94 -10.74
C LEU A 56 -1.14 -1.82 -9.21
N ASP A 57 -0.51 -2.73 -8.46
CA ASP A 57 -0.52 -2.69 -6.99
C ASP A 57 0.15 -1.41 -6.45
N HIS A 58 1.24 -0.95 -7.08
CA HIS A 58 1.87 0.34 -6.77
C HIS A 58 0.88 1.50 -6.84
N TYR A 59 0.19 1.66 -7.98
CA TYR A 59 -0.71 2.77 -8.21
C TYR A 59 -1.84 2.80 -7.19
N ILE A 60 -2.40 1.63 -6.85
CA ILE A 60 -3.45 1.54 -5.84
C ILE A 60 -2.93 2.00 -4.47
N HIS A 61 -1.70 1.64 -4.08
CA HIS A 61 -1.13 2.10 -2.82
C HIS A 61 -0.81 3.61 -2.81
N GLU A 62 -0.33 4.17 -3.94
CA GLU A 62 -0.13 5.62 -4.10
C GLU A 62 -1.46 6.37 -3.96
N ASP A 63 -2.53 5.85 -4.56
CA ASP A 63 -3.87 6.42 -4.45
C ASP A 63 -4.40 6.33 -3.01
N ILE A 64 -4.20 5.21 -2.30
CA ILE A 64 -4.58 5.09 -0.89
C ILE A 64 -3.90 6.16 -0.03
N VAL A 65 -2.60 6.40 -0.24
CA VAL A 65 -1.86 7.46 0.48
C VAL A 65 -2.45 8.82 0.15
N SER A 66 -2.66 9.11 -1.13
CA SER A 66 -3.23 10.38 -1.60
C SER A 66 -4.63 10.62 -1.04
N LEU A 67 -5.50 9.60 -1.01
CA LEU A 67 -6.85 9.71 -0.45
C LEU A 67 -6.84 10.00 1.05
N LYS A 68 -5.86 9.47 1.82
CA LYS A 68 -5.72 9.84 3.24
C LYS A 68 -5.38 11.31 3.42
N GLU A 69 -4.58 11.89 2.52
CA GLU A 69 -4.27 13.32 2.54
C GLU A 69 -5.51 14.15 2.17
N LEU A 70 -6.26 13.74 1.14
CA LEU A 70 -7.50 14.41 0.77
C LEU A 70 -8.55 14.38 1.89
N GLU A 71 -8.67 13.25 2.61
CA GLU A 71 -9.56 13.12 3.78
C GLU A 71 -9.22 14.14 4.88
N GLN A 72 -7.94 14.47 5.06
CA GLN A 72 -7.48 15.47 6.04
C GLN A 72 -7.74 16.91 5.59
N ILE A 73 -7.71 17.18 4.28
CA ILE A 73 -7.92 18.52 3.71
C ILE A 73 -9.42 18.84 3.57
N ALA A 74 -10.25 17.84 3.27
CA ALA A 74 -11.68 18.02 3.09
C ALA A 74 -12.33 18.64 4.34
N GLN A 75 -13.14 19.68 4.14
CA GLN A 75 -13.82 20.38 5.24
C GLN A 75 -15.24 19.87 5.47
N ASN A 76 -15.89 19.36 4.42
CA ASN A 76 -17.26 18.87 4.44
C ASN A 76 -17.29 17.38 4.85
N GLU A 77 -18.16 17.03 5.81
CA GLU A 77 -18.27 15.67 6.35
C GLU A 77 -18.82 14.64 5.36
N GLU A 78 -19.70 15.04 4.43
CA GLU A 78 -20.19 14.16 3.37
C GLU A 78 -19.06 13.84 2.38
N THR A 79 -18.26 14.83 1.99
CA THR A 79 -17.05 14.62 1.16
C THR A 79 -16.04 13.71 1.85
N LYS A 80 -15.79 13.87 3.15
CA LYS A 80 -14.90 12.97 3.90
C LYS A 80 -15.41 11.52 3.90
N LYS A 81 -16.72 11.32 4.06
CA LYS A 81 -17.33 9.98 4.03
C LYS A 81 -17.17 9.32 2.67
N GLU A 82 -17.35 10.08 1.58
CA GLU A 82 -17.15 9.58 0.22
C GLU A 82 -15.68 9.14 -0.01
N ILE A 83 -14.72 9.98 0.37
CA ILE A 83 -13.29 9.67 0.28
C ILE A 83 -12.93 8.42 1.09
N LEU A 84 -13.44 8.33 2.33
CA LEU A 84 -13.23 7.18 3.22
C LEU A 84 -13.76 5.88 2.61
N GLU A 85 -14.93 5.91 1.99
CA GLU A 85 -15.54 4.73 1.36
C GLU A 85 -14.72 4.26 0.16
N ILE A 86 -14.35 5.17 -0.75
CA ILE A 86 -13.48 4.85 -1.89
C ILE A 86 -12.15 4.29 -1.41
N ARG A 87 -11.53 4.91 -0.39
CA ARG A 87 -10.26 4.43 0.19
C ARG A 87 -10.37 3.01 0.72
N ARG A 88 -11.46 2.65 1.41
CA ARG A 88 -11.67 1.28 1.91
C ARG A 88 -11.78 0.26 0.78
N GLN A 89 -12.42 0.64 -0.33
CA GLN A 89 -12.51 -0.22 -1.51
C GLN A 89 -11.14 -0.46 -2.14
N LEU A 90 -10.32 0.59 -2.23
CA LEU A 90 -8.93 0.47 -2.69
C LEU A 90 -8.09 -0.38 -1.73
N GLU A 91 -8.19 -0.17 -0.41
CA GLU A 91 -7.47 -0.98 0.60
C GLU A 91 -7.82 -2.47 0.48
N ALA A 92 -9.10 -2.80 0.29
CA ALA A 92 -9.54 -4.19 0.06
C ALA A 92 -9.01 -4.75 -1.27
N THR A 93 -8.93 -3.92 -2.31
CA THR A 93 -8.41 -4.31 -3.62
C THR A 93 -6.91 -4.54 -3.57
N ALA A 94 -6.17 -3.64 -2.93
CA ALA A 94 -4.74 -3.74 -2.66
C ALA A 94 -4.42 -5.03 -1.91
N ALA A 95 -5.13 -5.33 -0.81
CA ALA A 95 -4.91 -6.54 -0.05
C ALA A 95 -5.11 -7.82 -0.89
N LYS A 96 -6.11 -7.86 -1.77
CA LYS A 96 -6.32 -8.99 -2.69
C LYS A 96 -5.19 -9.11 -3.70
N LEU A 97 -4.75 -8.00 -4.28
CA LEU A 97 -3.71 -7.97 -5.30
C LEU A 97 -2.32 -8.32 -4.71
N THR A 98 -1.95 -7.71 -3.59
CA THR A 98 -0.73 -8.03 -2.84
C THR A 98 -0.67 -9.51 -2.48
N ASN A 99 -1.75 -10.10 -1.97
CA ASN A 99 -1.79 -11.53 -1.66
C ASN A 99 -1.63 -12.40 -2.90
N LYS A 100 -2.22 -12.01 -4.04
CA LYS A 100 -2.07 -12.71 -5.32
C LYS A 100 -0.64 -12.65 -5.84
N ILE A 101 0.05 -11.53 -5.66
CA ILE A 101 1.46 -11.37 -6.06
C ILE A 101 2.37 -12.16 -5.11
N ALA A 102 2.08 -12.12 -3.81
CA ALA A 102 2.87 -12.77 -2.78
C ALA A 102 2.86 -14.31 -2.86
N THR A 103 1.87 -14.94 -3.52
CA THR A 103 1.87 -16.40 -3.74
C THR A 103 3.00 -16.87 -4.66
N VAL A 104 3.57 -15.95 -5.44
CA VAL A 104 4.71 -16.22 -6.33
C VAL A 104 6.04 -16.03 -5.57
N VAL A 105 6.02 -15.42 -4.38
CA VAL A 105 7.20 -15.01 -3.60
C VAL A 105 7.64 -16.07 -2.60
#